data_AF-A0A248VZS4-F1
#
_entry.id   AF-A0A248VZS4-F1
#
_cell.length_a   1.000
_cell.length_b   1.000
_cell.length_c   1.000
_cell.angle_alpha   90.00
_cell.angle_beta   90.00
_cell.angle_gamma   90.00
#
_symmetry.space_group_name_H-M   'P 1'
#
loop_
_entity.id
_entity.type
_entity.pdbx_description
1 polymer ?
#
loop_
_entity_poly.entity_id
_entity_poly.type
_entity_poly.pdbx_seq_one_letter_code
_entity_poly.pdbx_strand_id
1 'polypeptide(L)'
;MKRCAIALALVASLAACDRKPPAETAEQQGTHREVLQGFQATFYRVSEGKQRWIEVAIAVDGSKTFRMPVFFSDNGRLVQVNDDEARALIDKWLKQRAANVASFGSIDPQVGGNTPFLAIDRNSP
;
A
#
# COMPACT_ATOMS: atom_id res chain seq x y z
N MET A 1 37.89 28.50 -51.07
CA MET A 1 36.70 28.80 -51.89
C MET A 1 35.81 27.56 -51.93
N LYS A 2 34.49 27.73 -51.70
CA LYS A 2 33.36 26.77 -51.90
C LYS A 2 33.37 25.53 -50.97
N ARG A 3 32.60 25.47 -49.85
CA ARG A 3 31.13 25.29 -49.72
C ARG A 3 30.53 24.34 -50.76
N CYS A 4 30.11 23.16 -50.30
CA CYS A 4 28.88 22.40 -50.66
C CYS A 4 29.14 20.88 -50.62
N ALA A 5 28.59 20.21 -49.61
CA ALA A 5 27.92 18.90 -49.70
C ALA A 5 27.65 18.35 -48.29
N ILE A 6 26.68 18.97 -47.62
CA ILE A 6 25.86 18.27 -46.61
C ILE A 6 24.86 17.42 -47.41
N ALA A 7 24.48 16.27 -46.85
CA ALA A 7 23.46 15.32 -47.31
C ALA A 7 23.98 14.15 -48.14
N LEU A 8 24.36 13.06 -47.46
CA LEU A 8 23.81 11.71 -47.66
C LEU A 8 24.57 10.72 -46.75
N ALA A 9 24.09 10.50 -45.53
CA ALA A 9 24.42 9.31 -44.74
C ALA A 9 23.46 9.23 -43.54
N LEU A 10 22.16 9.22 -43.82
CA LEU A 10 21.12 9.01 -42.81
C LEU A 10 20.15 7.93 -43.29
N VAL A 11 20.70 6.81 -43.76
CA VAL A 11 19.94 5.62 -44.18
C VAL A 11 20.75 4.37 -43.88
N ALA A 12 20.91 4.02 -42.59
CA ALA A 12 21.39 2.68 -42.19
C ALA A 12 21.01 2.29 -40.76
N SER A 13 19.98 2.91 -40.16
CA SER A 13 19.54 2.60 -38.78
C SER A 13 18.11 2.06 -38.72
N LEU A 14 17.72 1.25 -39.71
CA LEU A 14 16.48 0.47 -39.68
C LEU A 14 16.82 -1.03 -39.73
N ALA A 15 17.72 -1.46 -38.86
CA ALA A 15 17.82 -2.87 -38.48
C ALA A 15 16.95 -3.09 -37.25
N ALA A 16 15.73 -3.58 -37.50
CA ALA A 16 14.97 -4.48 -36.64
C ALA A 16 15.08 -4.26 -35.11
N CYS A 17 14.36 -3.27 -34.58
CA CYS A 17 13.82 -3.36 -33.23
C CYS A 17 12.52 -4.16 -33.28
N ASP A 18 12.61 -5.46 -33.59
CA ASP A 18 11.48 -6.39 -33.39
C ASP A 18 11.41 -6.74 -31.90
N ARG A 19 11.06 -5.74 -31.10
CA ARG A 19 10.57 -5.93 -29.74
C ARG A 19 9.08 -5.66 -29.81
N LYS A 20 8.34 -6.73 -30.12
CA LYS A 20 6.93 -6.86 -29.79
C LYS A 20 6.75 -6.29 -28.37
N PRO A 21 5.99 -5.19 -28.18
CA PRO A 21 5.66 -4.74 -26.84
C PRO A 21 5.04 -5.94 -26.12
N PRO A 22 5.36 -6.20 -24.84
CA PRO A 22 4.62 -7.20 -24.09
C PRO A 22 3.15 -6.84 -24.26
N ALA A 23 2.36 -7.82 -24.70
CA ALA A 23 0.92 -7.66 -24.82
C ALA A 23 0.46 -6.99 -23.54
N GLU A 24 -0.02 -5.75 -23.67
CA GLU A 24 -0.75 -5.08 -22.61
C GLU A 24 -1.81 -6.08 -22.20
N THR A 25 -1.57 -6.76 -21.09
CA THR A 25 -2.61 -7.47 -20.35
C THR A 25 -3.73 -6.48 -20.28
N ALA A 26 -4.85 -6.84 -20.91
CA ALA A 26 -6.00 -6.00 -21.08
C ALA A 26 -6.42 -5.40 -19.73
N GLU A 27 -5.86 -4.23 -19.39
CA GLU A 27 -6.41 -3.37 -18.38
C GLU A 27 -7.65 -2.78 -19.04
N GLN A 28 -8.76 -3.42 -18.71
CA GLN A 28 -10.12 -3.00 -18.95
C GLN A 28 -10.22 -1.47 -18.98
N GLN A 29 -10.91 -0.97 -20.01
CA GLN A 29 -11.29 0.43 -20.17
C GLN A 29 -11.60 1.13 -18.82
N GLY A 30 -10.56 1.77 -18.28
CA GLY A 30 -10.57 3.09 -17.66
C GLY A 30 -11.32 3.27 -16.33
N THR A 31 -11.24 2.36 -15.36
CA THR A 31 -11.60 2.78 -13.99
C THR A 31 -10.54 3.77 -13.48
N HIS A 32 -10.84 5.06 -13.56
CA HIS A 32 -10.05 6.11 -12.93
C HIS A 32 -10.27 6.05 -11.41
N ARG A 33 -9.17 6.00 -10.65
CA ARG A 33 -9.19 5.97 -9.18
C ARG A 33 -8.48 7.19 -8.65
N GLU A 34 -9.18 7.99 -7.86
CA GLU A 34 -8.63 9.09 -7.10
C GLU A 34 -8.61 8.71 -5.61
N VAL A 35 -7.50 9.01 -4.91
CA VAL A 35 -7.39 8.76 -3.48
C VAL A 35 -8.02 9.92 -2.73
N LEU A 36 -9.11 9.65 -1.99
CA LEU A 36 -9.74 10.65 -1.13
C LEU A 36 -9.05 10.78 0.24
N GLN A 37 -8.66 9.66 0.84
CA GLN A 37 -8.02 9.61 2.16
C GLN A 37 -7.36 8.24 2.38
N GLY A 38 -6.15 8.23 2.93
CA GLY A 38 -5.46 7.04 3.42
C GLY A 38 -5.48 6.93 4.94
N PHE A 39 -5.58 5.70 5.43
CA PHE A 39 -5.27 5.32 6.81
C PHE A 39 -4.20 4.25 6.79
N GLN A 40 -3.11 4.46 7.52
CA GLN A 40 -1.97 3.55 7.57
C GLN A 40 -1.49 3.30 9.00
N ALA A 41 -1.14 2.04 9.27
CA ALA A 41 -0.43 1.63 10.47
C ALA A 41 0.93 1.06 10.06
N THR A 42 2.01 1.65 10.56
CA THR A 42 3.39 1.22 10.29
C THR A 42 4.08 0.82 11.57
N PHE A 43 4.71 -0.36 11.59
CA PHE A 43 5.48 -0.84 12.72
C PHE A 43 6.97 -0.64 12.48
N TYR A 44 7.65 -0.03 13.45
CA TYR A 44 9.08 0.24 13.43
C TYR A 44 9.78 -0.57 14.50
N ARG A 45 10.97 -1.07 14.17
CA ARG A 45 11.97 -1.36 15.19
C ARG A 45 12.74 -0.07 15.46
N VAL A 46 12.67 0.42 16.68
CA VAL A 46 13.38 1.62 17.12
C VAL A 46 14.64 1.21 17.88
N SER A 47 15.72 1.94 17.66
CA SER A 47 16.99 1.78 18.38
C SER A 47 17.46 3.15 18.83
N GLU A 48 17.57 3.36 20.14
CA GLU A 48 18.05 4.60 20.74
C GLU A 48 19.14 4.27 21.76
N GLY A 49 20.40 4.54 21.39
CA GLY A 49 21.56 4.14 22.17
C GLY A 49 21.60 2.61 22.39
N LYS A 50 21.46 2.19 23.66
CA LYS A 50 21.41 0.77 24.05
C LYS A 50 19.98 0.21 24.11
N GLN A 51 18.96 1.06 23.98
CA GLN A 51 17.57 0.65 24.07
C GLN A 51 17.05 0.26 22.69
N ARG A 52 16.19 -0.77 22.66
CA ARG A 52 15.48 -1.24 21.47
C ARG A 52 14.05 -1.55 21.84
N TRP A 53 13.11 -1.11 21.03
CA TRP A 53 11.69 -1.42 21.18
C TRP A 53 11.00 -1.43 19.82
N ILE A 54 9.74 -1.84 19.83
CA ILE A 54 8.86 -1.77 18.67
C ILE A 54 7.87 -0.64 18.90
N GLU A 55 7.60 0.14 17.88
CA GLU A 55 6.63 1.23 17.90
C GLU A 55 5.64 1.06 16.75
N VAL A 56 4.37 1.38 16.97
CA VAL A 56 3.39 1.57 15.90
C VAL A 56 3.17 3.06 15.68
N ALA A 57 3.23 3.47 14.42
CA ALA A 57 2.79 4.78 13.96
C ALA A 57 1.47 4.62 13.19
N ILE A 58 0.47 5.43 13.56
CA ILE A 58 -0.84 5.46 12.93
C ILE A 58 -1.00 6.84 12.29
N ALA A 59 -1.27 6.87 10.99
CA ALA A 59 -1.44 8.11 10.23
C ALA A 59 -2.72 8.07 9.39
N VAL A 60 -3.39 9.22 9.34
CA VAL A 60 -4.43 9.58 8.37
C VAL A 60 -3.83 10.68 7.51
N ASP A 61 -4.01 10.65 6.19
CA ASP A 61 -3.40 11.67 5.34
C ASP A 61 -3.87 13.08 5.73
N GLY A 62 -2.94 14.04 5.64
CA GLY A 62 -3.18 15.41 6.11
C GLY A 62 -3.30 15.59 7.64
N SER A 63 -3.19 14.52 8.43
CA SER A 63 -3.27 14.55 9.90
C SER A 63 -1.94 14.26 10.60
N LYS A 64 -1.85 14.61 11.88
CA LYS A 64 -0.66 14.29 12.69
C LYS A 64 -0.54 12.78 12.89
N THR A 65 0.66 12.25 12.68
CA THR A 65 0.98 10.85 12.99
C THR A 65 0.99 10.63 14.51
N PHE A 66 0.21 9.65 14.96
CA PHE A 66 0.23 9.16 16.33
C PHE A 66 1.23 8.02 16.47
N ARG A 67 2.02 7.97 17.56
CA ARG A 67 3.05 6.96 17.80
C ARG A 67 2.92 6.37 19.20
N MET A 68 3.06 5.05 19.34
CA MET A 68 3.04 4.37 20.64
C MET A 68 3.92 3.11 20.66
N PRO A 69 4.53 2.78 21.81
CA PRO A 69 5.29 1.54 21.96
C PRO A 69 4.37 0.32 21.87
N VAL A 70 4.91 -0.78 21.36
CA VAL A 70 4.25 -2.06 21.23
C VAL A 70 4.85 -3.03 22.24
N PHE A 71 3.99 -3.59 23.07
CA PHE A 71 4.34 -4.67 23.99
C PHE A 71 3.54 -5.92 23.64
N PHE A 72 4.16 -7.08 23.84
CA PHE A 72 3.49 -8.37 23.69
C PHE A 72 3.09 -8.87 25.05
N SER A 73 1.92 -9.48 25.14
CA SER A 73 1.43 -10.07 26.38
C SER A 73 0.98 -11.51 26.15
N ASP A 74 1.32 -12.37 27.09
CA ASP A 74 0.75 -13.70 27.22
C ASP A 74 0.04 -13.83 28.57
N ASN A 75 -1.23 -14.22 28.54
CA ASN A 75 -2.08 -14.35 29.73
C ASN A 75 -2.03 -13.12 30.68
N GLY A 76 -2.04 -11.92 30.11
CA GLY A 76 -2.04 -10.65 30.86
C GLY A 76 -0.68 -10.20 31.39
N ARG A 77 0.41 -10.93 31.11
CA ARG A 77 1.78 -10.55 31.49
C ARG A 77 2.57 -10.14 30.27
N LEU A 78 3.36 -9.07 30.39
CA LEU A 78 4.25 -8.64 29.31
C LEU A 78 5.37 -9.66 29.12
N VAL A 79 5.62 -10.04 27.87
CA VAL A 79 6.65 -11.00 27.47
C VAL A 79 7.60 -10.39 26.45
N GLN A 80 8.85 -10.84 26.50
CA GLN A 80 9.83 -10.55 25.47
C GLN A 80 9.68 -11.58 24.36
N VAL A 81 9.64 -11.11 23.11
CA VAL A 81 9.60 -11.95 21.92
C VAL A 81 10.81 -11.60 21.05
N ASN A 82 11.29 -12.57 20.27
CA ASN A 82 12.33 -12.29 19.29
C ASN A 82 11.75 -11.57 18.06
N ASP A 83 12.63 -11.15 17.16
CA ASP A 83 12.27 -10.35 15.99
C ASP A 83 11.34 -11.06 15.00
N ASP A 84 11.52 -12.37 14.81
CA ASP A 84 10.72 -13.17 13.88
C ASP A 84 9.32 -13.41 14.44
N GLU A 85 9.25 -13.73 15.73
CA GLU A 85 7.99 -13.88 16.47
C GLU A 85 7.23 -12.55 16.50
N ALA A 86 7.91 -11.42 16.78
CA ALA A 86 7.31 -10.09 16.73
C ALA A 86 6.69 -9.80 15.36
N ARG A 87 7.41 -10.09 14.27
CA ARG A 87 6.91 -9.87 12.90
C ARG A 87 5.68 -10.74 12.62
N ALA A 88 5.67 -12.01 13.03
CA ALA A 88 4.54 -12.90 12.84
C ALA A 88 3.30 -12.45 13.65
N LEU A 89 3.49 -12.03 14.90
CA LEU A 89 2.43 -11.51 15.75
C LEU A 89 1.85 -10.20 15.20
N ILE A 90 2.71 -9.29 14.75
CA ILE A 90 2.29 -8.01 14.12
C ILE A 90 1.52 -8.27 12.83
N ASP A 91 2.00 -9.17 11.96
CA ASP A 91 1.29 -9.54 10.72
C ASP A 91 -0.10 -10.11 11.00
N LYS A 92 -0.20 -11.05 11.95
CA LYS A 92 -1.50 -11.60 12.37
C LYS A 92 -2.42 -10.51 12.92
N TRP A 93 -1.89 -9.62 13.75
CA TRP A 93 -2.64 -8.51 14.32
C TRP A 93 -3.16 -7.55 13.23
N LEU A 94 -2.31 -7.16 12.27
CA LEU A 94 -2.68 -6.31 11.15
C LEU A 94 -3.77 -6.94 10.27
N LYS A 95 -3.63 -8.23 9.93
CA LYS A 95 -4.64 -8.98 9.16
C LYS A 95 -5.99 -9.03 9.87
N GLN A 96 -6.00 -9.25 11.18
CA GLN A 96 -7.24 -9.23 11.96
C GLN A 96 -7.90 -7.85 11.96
N ARG A 97 -7.13 -6.77 12.05
CA ARG A 97 -7.67 -5.41 11.98
C ARG A 97 -8.19 -5.05 10.60
N ALA A 98 -7.50 -5.47 9.54
CA ALA A 98 -8.00 -5.32 8.17
C ALA A 98 -9.31 -6.09 7.95
N ALA A 99 -9.43 -7.32 8.49
CA ALA A 99 -10.67 -8.09 8.44
C ALA A 99 -11.83 -7.39 9.18
N ASN A 100 -11.55 -6.75 10.33
CA ASN A 100 -12.55 -5.98 11.04
C ASN A 100 -13.01 -4.75 10.23
N VAL A 101 -12.12 -4.07 9.52
CA VAL A 101 -12.52 -2.98 8.59
C VAL A 101 -13.44 -3.53 7.49
N ALA A 102 -13.09 -4.67 6.90
CA ALA A 102 -13.93 -5.32 5.88
C ALA A 102 -15.29 -5.80 6.43
N SER A 103 -15.37 -6.15 7.71
CA SER A 103 -16.61 -6.63 8.36
C SER A 103 -17.71 -5.57 8.46
N PHE A 104 -17.38 -4.28 8.33
CA PHE A 104 -18.37 -3.21 8.17
C PHE A 104 -18.99 -3.18 6.77
N GLY A 105 -18.54 -4.05 5.86
CA GLY A 105 -19.17 -4.28 4.57
C GLY A 105 -20.58 -4.85 4.75
N SER A 106 -21.54 -4.23 4.09
CA SER A 106 -22.92 -4.68 3.97
C SER A 106 -23.15 -5.33 2.59
N ILE A 107 -24.17 -6.17 2.49
CA ILE A 107 -24.66 -6.72 1.22
C ILE A 107 -26.11 -6.28 1.09
N ASP A 108 -26.40 -5.48 0.07
CA ASP A 108 -27.72 -4.96 -0.25
C ASP A 108 -27.90 -5.04 -1.77
N PRO A 109 -28.83 -5.89 -2.25
CA PRO A 109 -29.11 -6.02 -3.67
C PRO A 109 -29.50 -4.71 -4.35
N GLN A 110 -30.01 -3.72 -3.61
CA GLN A 110 -30.47 -2.44 -4.16
C GLN A 110 -29.34 -1.45 -4.46
N VAL A 111 -28.19 -1.58 -3.78
CA VAL A 111 -27.13 -0.56 -3.80
C VAL A 111 -25.85 -1.05 -4.51
N GLY A 112 -25.58 -2.36 -4.52
CA GLY A 112 -24.29 -2.88 -5.00
C GLY A 112 -24.32 -4.25 -5.67
N GLY A 113 -25.50 -4.77 -6.03
CA GLY A 113 -25.62 -6.16 -6.48
C GLY A 113 -25.07 -7.15 -5.43
N ASN A 114 -24.73 -8.37 -5.83
CA ASN A 114 -24.22 -9.40 -4.90
C ASN A 114 -22.78 -9.14 -4.38
N THR A 115 -22.30 -7.88 -4.39
CA THR A 115 -20.95 -7.52 -3.94
C THR A 115 -20.99 -6.69 -2.65
N PRO A 116 -20.04 -6.87 -1.71
CA PRO A 116 -20.00 -6.08 -0.48
C PRO A 116 -19.73 -4.60 -0.74
N PHE A 117 -20.40 -3.72 0.01
CA PHE A 117 -20.16 -2.27 0.00
C PHE A 117 -20.05 -1.73 1.42
N LEU A 118 -19.38 -0.59 1.61
CA LEU A 118 -19.29 0.09 2.90
C LEU A 118 -20.24 1.30 2.90
N ALA A 119 -21.17 1.36 3.87
CA ALA A 119 -21.96 2.55 4.15
C ALA A 119 -21.41 3.24 5.40
N ILE A 120 -21.03 4.51 5.26
CA ILE A 120 -20.60 5.37 6.37
C ILE A 120 -21.79 6.27 6.74
N ASP A 121 -22.25 6.22 7.98
CA ASP A 121 -23.30 7.13 8.45
C ASP A 121 -22.74 8.56 8.52
N ARG A 122 -23.35 9.48 7.77
CA ARG A 122 -22.95 10.88 7.76
C ARG A 122 -22.99 11.55 9.15
N ASN A 123 -23.91 11.12 10.03
CA ASN A 123 -24.11 11.73 11.35
C ASN A 123 -23.33 11.01 12.46
N SER A 124 -22.80 9.83 12.18
CA SER A 124 -21.97 9.03 13.10
C SER A 124 -20.94 8.19 12.30
N PRO A 125 -19.99 8.86 11.62
CA PRO A 125 -19.08 8.22 10.66
C PRO A 125 -18.04 7.30 11.32
#